data_AF-Q97IJ1-F1
#
_entry.id   AF-Q97IJ1-F1
#
_cell.length_a   1.000
_cell.length_b   1.000
_cell.length_c   1.000
_cell.angle_alpha   90.00
_cell.angle_beta   90.00
_cell.angle_gamma   90.00
#
_symmetry.space_group_name_H-M   'P 1'
#
loop_
_entity.id
_entity.type
_entity.pdbx_description
1 polymer ?
#
loop_
_entity_poly.entity_id
_entity_poly.type
_entity_poly.pdbx_seq_one_letter_code
_entity_poly.pdbx_strand_id
1 'polypeptide(L)'
;MSYFRANVAIPIMVTGFGDIITWEKNEYVSIIKYKNGTFDIILKGFKHFFNCLKDEYVTEKYLELDKYNKAVSKLGELKYNECFGYVPLLGLGGSEKVENLKKVKIKEHIELITQMVGKIE
;
A
#
# COMPACT_ATOMS: atom_id res chain seq x y z
N MET A 1 -15.06 -6.73 -5.88
CA MET A 1 -14.54 -6.53 -4.51
C MET A 1 -13.16 -7.15 -4.43
N SER A 2 -12.13 -6.37 -4.10
CA SER A 2 -10.70 -6.74 -4.24
C SER A 2 -10.05 -7.25 -2.94
N TYR A 3 -10.72 -7.11 -1.80
CA TYR A 3 -10.26 -7.54 -0.48
C TYR A 3 -11.39 -8.27 0.26
N PHE A 4 -11.09 -9.43 0.87
CA PHE A 4 -12.11 -10.30 1.46
C PHE A 4 -12.84 -9.70 2.67
N ARG A 5 -12.21 -8.78 3.43
CA ARG A 5 -12.83 -8.08 4.58
C ARG A 5 -13.36 -6.69 4.25
N ALA A 6 -13.59 -6.39 2.97
CA ALA A 6 -14.05 -5.07 2.54
C ALA A 6 -15.37 -4.62 3.19
N ASN A 7 -16.21 -5.54 3.67
CA ASN A 7 -17.46 -5.22 4.38
C ASN A 7 -17.24 -4.59 5.77
N VAL A 8 -16.05 -4.73 6.36
CA VAL A 8 -15.72 -4.19 7.69
C VAL A 8 -14.54 -3.22 7.65
N ALA A 9 -13.99 -2.94 6.47
CA ALA A 9 -12.79 -2.14 6.29
C ALA A 9 -13.12 -0.80 5.64
N ILE A 10 -12.99 0.29 6.39
CA ILE A 10 -13.19 1.65 5.91
C ILE A 10 -11.84 2.20 5.45
N PRO A 11 -11.61 2.45 4.15
CA PRO A 11 -10.37 3.07 3.69
C PRO A 11 -10.22 4.49 4.25
N ILE A 12 -9.03 4.80 4.77
CA ILE A 12 -8.74 6.11 5.37
C ILE A 12 -7.55 6.81 4.72
N MET A 13 -6.55 6.07 4.22
CA MET A 13 -5.35 6.61 3.58
C MET A 13 -4.86 5.66 2.49
N VAL A 14 -4.07 6.20 1.55
CA VAL A 14 -3.34 5.42 0.54
C VAL A 14 -1.86 5.80 0.62
N THR A 15 -0.97 4.82 0.62
CA THR A 15 0.49 5.05 0.64
C THR A 15 1.00 5.42 -0.74
N GLY A 16 2.24 5.92 -0.82
CA GLY A 16 2.93 6.17 -2.09
C GLY A 16 3.11 4.93 -2.97
N PHE A 17 2.87 3.72 -2.46
CA PHE A 17 2.93 2.47 -3.21
C PHE A 17 1.54 1.89 -3.54
N GLY A 18 0.46 2.64 -3.27
CA GLY A 18 -0.90 2.20 -3.53
C GLY A 18 -1.45 1.21 -2.50
N ASP A 19 -0.80 1.07 -1.34
CA ASP A 19 -1.34 0.28 -0.23
C ASP A 19 -2.46 1.07 0.45
N ILE A 20 -3.55 0.41 0.83
CA ILE A 20 -4.70 1.07 1.46
C ILE A 20 -4.66 0.84 2.97
N ILE A 21 -4.61 1.92 3.74
CA ILE A 21 -4.77 1.87 5.20
C ILE A 21 -6.27 1.93 5.51
N THR A 22 -6.74 1.01 6.36
CA THR A 22 -8.16 0.87 6.72
C THR A 22 -8.38 0.98 8.22
N TRP A 23 -9.56 1.48 8.59
CA TRP A 23 -10.10 1.37 9.94
C TRP A 23 -11.12 0.24 9.97
N GLU A 24 -10.89 -0.75 10.83
CA GLU A 24 -11.69 -1.98 10.85
C GLU A 24 -12.28 -2.25 12.23
N LYS A 25 -13.57 -2.63 12.23
CA LYS A 25 -14.32 -3.08 13.41
C LYS A 25 -14.26 -2.10 14.60
N ASN A 26 -14.09 -0.81 14.35
CA ASN A 26 -13.90 0.22 15.38
C ASN A 26 -12.74 -0.03 16.34
N GLU A 27 -11.72 -0.78 15.89
CA GLU A 27 -10.64 -1.20 16.77
C GLU A 27 -9.27 -1.25 16.10
N TYR A 28 -9.18 -1.71 14.84
CA TYR A 28 -7.92 -2.01 14.20
C TYR A 28 -7.59 -1.04 13.08
N VAL A 29 -6.32 -0.62 13.02
CA VAL A 29 -5.76 0.01 11.84
C VAL A 29 -5.00 -1.05 11.08
N SER A 30 -5.46 -1.36 9.87
CA SER A 30 -4.86 -2.37 9.00
C SER A 30 -4.30 -1.73 7.74
N ILE A 31 -3.46 -2.46 7.02
CA ILE A 31 -2.92 -2.08 5.71
C ILE A 31 -3.11 -3.22 4.72
N ILE A 32 -3.62 -2.88 3.54
CA ILE A 32 -3.82 -3.79 2.41
C ILE A 32 -2.70 -3.50 1.41
N LYS A 33 -1.79 -4.45 1.20
CA LYS A 33 -0.60 -4.32 0.35
C LYS A 33 -0.85 -4.96 -1.02
N TYR A 34 -1.49 -4.22 -1.93
CA TYR A 34 -1.90 -4.74 -3.25
C TYR A 34 -0.76 -5.31 -4.07
N LYS A 35 0.38 -4.62 -4.11
CA LYS A 35 1.55 -5.08 -4.86
C LYS A 35 2.08 -6.43 -4.36
N ASN A 36 1.89 -6.74 -3.08
CA ASN A 36 2.35 -7.98 -2.45
C ASN A 36 1.26 -9.06 -2.38
N GLY A 37 -0.02 -8.71 -2.61
CA GLY A 37 -1.15 -9.61 -2.42
C GLY A 37 -1.42 -9.96 -0.95
N THR A 38 -0.98 -9.13 0.00
CA THR A 38 -1.07 -9.40 1.45
C THR A 38 -1.79 -8.28 2.20
N PHE A 39 -2.09 -8.51 3.47
CA PHE A 39 -2.57 -7.49 4.40
C PHE A 39 -1.97 -7.72 5.79
N ASP A 40 -1.93 -6.67 6.62
CA ASP A 40 -1.43 -6.76 8.00
C ASP A 40 -2.20 -5.79 8.92
N ILE A 41 -2.18 -6.06 10.23
CA ILE A 41 -2.68 -5.15 11.26
C ILE A 41 -1.51 -4.30 11.75
N ILE A 42 -1.57 -2.99 11.54
CA ILE A 42 -0.54 -2.06 12.02
C ILE A 42 -0.64 -1.94 13.55
N LEU A 43 -1.85 -1.68 14.05
CA LEU A 43 -2.08 -1.54 15.48
C LEU A 43 -3.55 -1.74 15.88
N LYS A 44 -3.77 -1.88 17.18
CA LYS A 44 -5.06 -1.75 17.84
C LYS A 44 -5.19 -0.36 18.49
N GLY A 45 -6.31 0.30 18.23
CA GLY A 45 -6.69 1.61 18.77
C GLY A 45 -6.21 2.78 17.92
N PHE A 46 -7.08 3.34 17.08
CA PHE A 46 -6.78 4.46 16.17
C PHE A 46 -6.07 5.65 16.83
N LYS A 47 -6.42 5.96 18.09
CA LYS A 47 -5.83 7.07 18.86
C LYS A 47 -4.30 7.01 18.97
N HIS A 48 -3.71 5.82 18.84
CA HIS A 48 -2.26 5.63 18.90
C HIS A 48 -1.58 5.71 17.53
N PHE A 49 -2.34 5.73 16.43
CA PHE A 49 -1.79 5.58 15.08
C PHE A 49 -0.71 6.61 14.75
N PHE A 50 -0.96 7.89 14.98
CA PHE A 50 0.03 8.95 14.71
C PHE A 50 1.26 8.88 15.62
N ASN A 51 1.15 8.29 16.81
CA ASN A 51 2.32 8.04 17.65
C ASN A 51 3.14 6.87 17.12
N CYS A 52 2.49 5.82 16.60
CA CYS A 52 3.17 4.71 15.92
C CYS A 52 3.94 5.19 14.68
N LEU A 53 3.46 6.21 13.96
CA LEU A 53 4.17 6.78 12.81
C LEU A 53 5.48 7.52 13.16
N LYS A 54 5.77 7.74 14.44
CA LYS A 54 7.05 8.29 14.89
C LYS A 54 8.11 7.21 15.12
N ASP A 55 7.71 5.95 15.11
CA ASP A 55 8.58 4.81 15.29
C ASP A 55 9.16 4.39 13.93
N GLU A 56 10.49 4.43 13.82
CA GLU A 56 11.22 4.12 12.58
C GLU A 56 10.93 2.71 12.07
N TYR A 57 10.82 1.73 12.98
CA TYR A 57 10.50 0.35 12.61
C TYR A 57 9.09 0.26 12.01
N VAL A 58 8.12 0.98 12.58
CA VAL A 58 6.75 1.02 12.03
C VAL A 58 6.74 1.67 10.65
N THR A 59 7.40 2.81 10.49
CA THR A 59 7.45 3.50 9.21
C THR A 59 8.14 2.67 8.14
N GLU A 60 9.24 1.99 8.47
CA GLU A 60 9.94 1.17 7.49
C GLU A 60 9.17 -0.12 7.17
N LYS A 61 8.66 -0.83 8.18
CA LYS A 61 7.93 -2.09 7.98
C LYS A 61 6.64 -1.93 7.16
N TYR A 62 5.88 -0.86 7.42
CA TYR A 62 4.54 -0.70 6.83
C TYR A 62 4.50 0.31 5.69
N LEU A 63 5.32 1.37 5.74
CA LEU A 63 5.27 2.46 4.74
C LEU A 63 6.49 2.47 3.80
N GLU A 64 7.53 1.68 4.10
CA GLU A 64 8.72 1.50 3.25
C GLU A 64 9.39 2.85 2.93
N LEU A 65 9.63 3.65 3.96
CA LEU A 65 10.04 5.06 3.85
C LEU A 65 11.34 5.22 3.05
N ASP A 66 12.32 4.34 3.26
CA ASP A 66 13.57 4.38 2.51
C ASP A 66 13.37 4.11 1.01
N LYS A 67 12.51 3.14 0.68
CA LYS A 67 12.15 2.82 -0.70
C LYS A 67 11.38 3.97 -1.34
N TYR A 68 10.47 4.58 -0.59
CA TYR A 68 9.71 5.75 -1.04
C TYR A 68 10.63 6.92 -1.40
N ASN A 69 11.59 7.24 -0.52
CA ASN A 69 12.55 8.30 -0.76
C ASN A 69 13.41 8.05 -2.01
N LYS A 70 13.84 6.80 -2.23
CA LYS A 70 14.54 6.40 -3.47
C LYS A 70 13.67 6.55 -4.72
N ALA A 71 12.39 6.18 -4.62
CA ALA A 71 11.44 6.32 -5.72
C ALA A 71 11.18 7.79 -6.07
N VAL A 72 10.97 8.66 -5.08
CA VAL A 72 10.81 10.11 -5.26
C VAL A 72 12.06 10.73 -5.89
N SER A 73 13.24 10.38 -5.39
CA SER A 73 14.52 10.88 -5.95
C SER A 73 14.66 10.54 -7.45
N LYS A 74 14.21 9.35 -7.86
CA LYS A 74 14.32 8.88 -9.24
C LYS A 74 13.20 9.36 -10.17
N LEU A 75 11.96 9.34 -9.70
CA LEU A 75 10.76 9.53 -10.53
C LEU A 75 10.08 10.89 -10.28
N GLY A 76 10.48 11.61 -9.24
CA GLY A 76 9.85 12.84 -8.75
C GLY A 76 8.61 12.59 -7.89
N GLU A 77 8.04 13.67 -7.35
CA GLU A 77 6.85 13.62 -6.49
C GLU A 77 5.60 13.08 -7.19
N LEU A 78 4.75 12.38 -6.45
CA LEU A 78 3.47 11.84 -6.93
C LEU A 78 2.40 12.93 -7.00
N LYS A 79 1.53 12.85 -8.01
CA LYS A 79 0.24 13.56 -7.96
C LYS A 79 -0.71 12.86 -6.98
N TYR A 80 -1.75 13.57 -6.55
CA TYR A 80 -2.73 13.06 -5.58
C TYR A 80 -3.33 11.69 -5.94
N ASN A 81 -3.56 11.41 -7.22
CA ASN A 81 -4.15 10.17 -7.70
C ASN A 81 -3.12 9.14 -8.22
N GLU A 82 -1.83 9.35 -7.96
CA GLU A 82 -0.75 8.48 -8.41
C GLU A 82 -0.10 7.70 -7.27
N CYS A 83 0.45 6.54 -7.59
CA CYS A 83 1.38 5.78 -6.75
C CYS A 83 2.57 5.28 -7.57
N PHE A 84 3.60 4.80 -6.89
CA PHE A 84 4.69 4.04 -7.47
C PHE A 84 4.27 2.56 -7.57
N GLY A 85 3.97 2.12 -8.80
CA GLY A 85 3.58 0.75 -9.10
C GLY A 85 4.70 -0.01 -9.80
N TYR A 86 4.82 -1.31 -9.52
CA TYR A 86 5.79 -2.19 -10.18
C TYR A 86 5.33 -2.58 -11.58
N VAL A 87 6.23 -2.46 -12.56
CA VAL A 87 6.02 -2.89 -13.95
C VAL A 87 7.26 -3.68 -14.39
N PRO A 88 7.17 -5.02 -14.58
CA PRO A 88 5.96 -5.86 -14.44
C PRO A 88 5.47 -6.01 -12.98
N LEU A 89 4.20 -6.41 -12.81
CA LEU A 89 3.59 -6.64 -11.50
C LEU A 89 4.36 -7.71 -10.72
N LEU A 90 4.54 -7.53 -9.41
CA LEU A 90 5.26 -8.51 -8.57
C LEU A 90 4.58 -9.88 -8.58
N GLY A 91 3.25 -9.93 -8.47
CA GLY A 91 2.47 -11.17 -8.56
C GLY A 91 2.55 -11.91 -9.90
N LEU A 92 3.17 -11.30 -10.93
CA LEU A 92 3.45 -11.91 -12.23
C LEU A 92 4.95 -12.18 -12.44
N GLY A 93 5.73 -12.26 -11.36
CA GLY A 93 7.17 -12.51 -11.40
C GLY A 93 8.04 -11.25 -11.58
N GLY A 94 7.45 -10.06 -11.42
CA GLY A 94 8.22 -8.82 -11.40
C GLY A 94 9.17 -8.74 -10.20
N SER A 95 10.33 -8.12 -10.40
CA SER A 95 11.29 -7.95 -9.32
C SER A 95 11.07 -6.65 -8.57
N GLU A 96 11.22 -6.73 -7.25
CA GLU A 96 11.00 -5.62 -6.32
C GLU A 96 12.20 -4.66 -6.30
N LYS A 97 12.42 -3.97 -7.43
CA LYS A 97 13.54 -3.05 -7.64
C LYS A 97 13.04 -1.66 -8.00
N VAL A 98 13.72 -0.61 -7.54
CA VAL A 98 13.34 0.79 -7.81
C VAL A 98 13.34 1.10 -9.31
N GLU A 99 14.12 0.38 -10.10
CA GLU A 99 14.15 0.43 -11.58
C GLU A 99 12.84 0.01 -12.23
N ASN A 100 12.06 -0.83 -11.58
CA ASN A 100 10.79 -1.33 -12.11
C ASN A 100 9.60 -0.49 -11.65
N LEU A 101 9.82 0.55 -10.86
CA LEU A 101 8.75 1.46 -10.43
C LEU A 101 8.39 2.43 -11.55
N LYS A 102 7.09 2.66 -11.72
CA LYS A 102 6.53 3.74 -12.53
C LYS A 102 5.48 4.50 -11.73
N LYS A 103 5.32 5.79 -12.04
CA LYS A 103 4.13 6.53 -11.61
C LYS A 103 2.93 6.00 -12.38
N VAL A 104 1.95 5.49 -11.65
CA VAL A 104 0.71 4.93 -12.19
C VAL A 104 -0.47 5.48 -11.40
N LYS A 105 -1.66 5.44 -11.99
CA LYS A 105 -2.87 5.86 -11.27
C LYS A 105 -3.31 4.78 -10.29
N ILE A 106 -3.64 5.18 -9.07
CA ILE A 106 -3.90 4.27 -7.94
C ILE A 106 -5.03 3.28 -8.26
N LYS A 107 -6.19 3.78 -8.71
CA LYS A 107 -7.38 2.96 -8.93
C LYS A 107 -7.16 1.95 -10.04
N GLU A 108 -6.63 2.41 -11.16
CA GLU A 108 -6.33 1.59 -12.34
C GLU A 108 -5.27 0.53 -12.02
N HIS A 109 -4.25 0.86 -11.21
CA HIS A 109 -3.22 -0.09 -10.84
C HIS A 109 -3.74 -1.18 -9.90
N ILE A 110 -4.56 -0.82 -8.91
CA ILE A 110 -5.22 -1.77 -8.02
C ILE A 110 -6.17 -2.69 -8.80
N GLU A 111 -6.96 -2.13 -9.71
CA GLU A 111 -7.87 -2.90 -10.57
C GLU A 111 -7.10 -3.88 -11.44
N LEU A 112 -6.02 -3.44 -12.09
CA LEU A 112 -5.15 -4.29 -12.89
C LEU A 112 -4.55 -5.44 -12.06
N ILE A 113 -4.01 -5.15 -10.87
CA ILE A 113 -3.49 -6.19 -9.97
C ILE A 113 -4.59 -7.20 -9.63
N THR A 114 -5.79 -6.71 -9.26
CA THR A 114 -6.91 -7.56 -8.87
C THR A 114 -7.38 -8.47 -10.01
N GLN A 115 -7.40 -7.96 -11.25
CA GLN A 115 -7.78 -8.75 -12.42
C GLN A 115 -6.74 -9.82 -12.78
N MET A 116 -5.46 -9.51 -12.61
CA MET A 116 -4.36 -10.37 -13.05
C MET A 116 -3.95 -11.42 -12.00
N VAL A 117 -3.98 -11.06 -10.72
CA VAL A 117 -3.46 -11.87 -9.61
C VAL A 117 -4.57 -12.36 -8.68
N GLY A 118 -5.76 -11.78 -8.78
CA GLY A 118 -6.90 -12.13 -7.93
C GLY A 118 -7.08 -11.18 -6.74
N LYS A 119 -8.03 -11.53 -5.87
CA LYS A 119 -8.37 -10.76 -4.67
C LYS A 119 -7.37 -11.06 -3.56
N ILE A 120 -7.26 -10.13 -2.61
CA ILE A 120 -6.50 -10.35 -1.38
C ILE A 120 -7.38 -11.10 -0.38
N GLU A 121 -6.88 -12.23 0.10
CA GLU A 121 -7.50 -13.18 1.03
C GLU A 121 -6.70 -13.33 2.33
#